data_AF-A0AAW1VWT8-F1
#
_entry.id   AF-A0AAW1VWT8-F1
#
_cell.length_a   1.000
_cell.length_b   1.000
_cell.length_c   1.000
_cell.angle_alpha   90.00
_cell.angle_beta   90.00
_cell.angle_gamma   90.00
#
_symmetry.space_group_name_H-M   'P 1'
#
loop_
_entity.id
_entity.type
_entity.pdbx_description
1 polymer ?
#
loop_
_entity_poly.entity_id
_entity_poly.type
_entity_poly.pdbx_seq_one_letter_code
_entity_poly.pdbx_strand_id
1 'polypeptide(L)'
;MDEEQKLPKTIEANAMFASEIGSFTHKHAPLEIKKWKEVSNSVKTKIRNSLSTNFEFKWTNSELRKYVEEKMAKTFRSWRNKLYGHFKKHAHDLEYAQAHPPEEKLWGERSINEWEWLCDELYTNEAYVKRCKINADNRNMKEYNQCGGSRPYPKYMEAQLKLKFHDDRRRLTTAPPFSGDGEWRRVRPTSEYVLLGFTQFVDTKQLSC
;
A
#
# COMPACT_ATOMS: atom_id res chain seq x y z
N MET A 1 -11.95 12.09 34.01
CA MET A 1 -10.63 11.83 33.39
C MET A 1 -10.90 11.27 32.02
N ASP A 2 -10.78 12.09 30.98
CA ASP A 2 -10.89 11.63 29.60
C ASP A 2 -9.60 10.91 29.21
N GLU A 3 -9.67 9.58 29.23
CA GLU A 3 -8.68 8.62 28.74
C GLU A 3 -8.61 8.69 27.21
N GLU A 4 -8.21 9.84 26.66
CA GLU A 4 -7.90 9.96 25.23
C GLU A 4 -6.56 9.29 24.95
N GLN A 5 -6.70 7.99 24.75
CA GLN A 5 -5.79 7.04 24.15
C GLN A 5 -5.33 7.53 22.78
N LYS A 6 -4.36 8.43 22.73
CA LYS A 6 -3.86 8.96 21.47
C LYS A 6 -2.47 8.40 21.17
N LEU A 7 -2.44 7.56 20.14
CA LEU A 7 -1.40 7.61 19.11
C LEU A 7 -0.90 9.06 18.94
N PRO A 8 0.38 9.30 18.63
CA PRO A 8 0.92 10.64 18.55
C PRO A 8 -0.07 11.59 17.83
N LYS A 9 -0.62 12.58 18.58
CA LYS A 9 -1.86 13.30 18.19
C LYS A 9 -1.72 14.05 16.85
N THR A 10 -0.49 14.30 16.42
CA THR A 10 -0.15 15.05 15.21
C THR A 10 0.19 14.12 14.04
N ILE A 11 -0.17 14.53 12.83
CA ILE A 11 0.15 13.83 11.57
C ILE A 11 1.66 13.55 11.48
N GLU A 12 2.48 14.51 11.91
CA GLU A 12 3.94 14.43 11.92
C GLU A 12 4.45 13.34 12.87
N ALA A 13 3.90 13.23 14.08
CA ALA A 13 4.36 12.24 15.03
C ALA A 13 3.91 10.81 14.66
N ASN A 14 2.80 10.66 13.93
CA ASN A 14 2.43 9.38 13.31
C ASN A 14 3.38 9.02 12.15
N ALA A 15 3.82 10.00 11.35
CA ALA A 15 4.81 9.77 10.30
C ALA A 15 6.16 9.35 10.87
N MET A 16 6.64 10.01 11.93
CA MET A 16 7.85 9.63 12.66
C MET A 16 7.73 8.22 13.25
N PHE A 17 6.60 7.90 13.91
CA PHE A 17 6.37 6.57 14.46
C PHE A 17 6.41 5.48 13.37
N ALA A 18 5.76 5.71 12.23
CA ALA A 18 5.80 4.77 11.10
C ALA A 18 7.21 4.62 10.50
N SER A 19 8.00 5.70 10.46
CA SER A 19 9.38 5.69 10.00
C SER A 19 10.28 4.87 10.94
N GLU A 20 10.16 5.08 12.26
CA GLU A 20 10.92 4.36 13.27
C GLU A 20 10.60 2.86 13.28
N ILE A 21 9.32 2.49 13.13
CA ILE A 21 8.93 1.08 12.93
C ILE A 21 9.69 0.49 11.74
N GLY A 22 9.76 1.22 10.63
CA GLY A 22 10.49 0.77 9.45
C GLY A 22 11.99 0.62 9.68
N SER A 23 12.61 1.62 10.30
CA SER A 23 14.03 1.64 10.66
C SER A 23 14.40 0.44 11.54
N PHE A 24 13.67 0.23 12.65
CA PHE A 24 13.92 -0.91 13.53
C PHE A 24 13.63 -2.25 12.87
N THR A 25 12.61 -2.33 12.01
CA THR A 25 12.34 -3.54 11.23
C THR A 25 13.52 -3.87 10.33
N HIS A 26 14.10 -2.89 9.61
CA HIS A 26 15.27 -3.14 8.76
C HIS A 26 16.49 -3.56 9.57
N LYS A 27 16.73 -2.94 10.72
CA LYS A 27 17.90 -3.21 11.56
C LYS A 27 17.87 -4.59 12.22
N HIS A 28 16.70 -5.04 12.66
CA HIS A 28 16.59 -6.25 13.50
C HIS A 28 15.98 -7.47 12.78
N ALA A 29 15.35 -7.30 11.61
CA ALA A 29 14.70 -8.42 10.94
C ALA A 29 15.70 -9.37 10.25
N PRO A 30 15.67 -10.67 10.56
CA PRO A 30 16.49 -11.66 9.86
C PRO A 30 16.03 -11.82 8.40
N LEU A 31 16.99 -11.93 7.47
CA LEU A 31 16.69 -12.13 6.05
C LEU A 31 16.51 -13.59 5.66
N GLU A 32 17.09 -14.51 6.42
CA GLU A 32 17.05 -15.97 6.24
C GLU A 32 15.65 -16.58 6.42
N ILE A 33 14.62 -15.74 6.48
CA ILE A 33 13.22 -16.13 6.70
C ILE A 33 12.39 -15.75 5.48
N LYS A 34 11.53 -16.67 5.02
CA LYS A 34 10.71 -16.46 3.81
C LYS A 34 9.52 -15.53 4.08
N LYS A 35 8.91 -15.60 5.27
CA LYS A 35 7.72 -14.82 5.63
C LYS A 35 7.86 -14.13 6.98
N TRP A 36 7.31 -12.92 7.12
CA TRP A 36 7.28 -12.20 8.40
C TRP A 36 6.62 -12.99 9.55
N LYS A 37 5.65 -13.86 9.22
CA LYS A 37 4.99 -14.72 10.22
C LYS A 37 5.94 -15.72 10.88
N GLU A 38 6.99 -16.13 10.19
CA GLU A 38 8.00 -17.09 10.66
C GLU A 38 9.10 -16.41 11.48
N VAL A 39 9.13 -15.07 11.54
CA VAL A 39 10.09 -14.32 12.35
C VAL A 39 9.87 -14.61 13.83
N SER A 40 10.96 -14.90 14.54
CA SER A 40 10.91 -15.25 15.96
C SER A 40 10.28 -14.13 16.81
N ASN A 41 9.51 -14.53 17.82
CA ASN A 41 8.90 -13.58 18.74
C ASN A 41 9.96 -12.76 19.50
N SER A 42 11.17 -13.30 19.70
CA SER A 42 12.29 -12.57 20.29
C SER A 42 12.66 -11.32 19.49
N VAL A 43 12.79 -11.44 18.16
CA VAL A 43 13.09 -10.29 17.29
C VAL A 43 11.95 -9.28 17.32
N LYS A 44 10.69 -9.75 17.26
CA LYS A 44 9.52 -8.87 17.34
C LYS A 44 9.47 -8.11 18.66
N THR A 45 9.79 -8.76 19.77
CA THR A 45 9.88 -8.13 21.09
C THR A 45 11.02 -7.11 21.16
N LYS A 46 12.18 -7.39 20.55
CA LYS A 46 13.27 -6.40 20.46
C LYS A 46 12.82 -5.12 19.75
N ILE A 47 12.15 -5.24 18.60
CA ILE A 47 11.62 -4.08 17.86
C ILE A 47 10.59 -3.31 18.72
N ARG A 48 9.71 -4.04 19.41
CA ARG A 48 8.72 -3.44 20.31
C ARG A 48 9.38 -2.70 21.48
N ASN A 49 10.40 -3.28 22.09
CA ASN A 49 11.14 -2.65 23.18
C ASN A 49 11.85 -1.38 22.70
N SER A 50 12.50 -1.41 21.53
CA SER A 50 13.13 -0.21 20.94
C SER A 50 12.12 0.90 20.66
N LEU A 51 10.90 0.56 20.24
CA LEU A 51 9.83 1.53 20.06
C LEU A 51 9.38 2.14 21.40
N SER A 52 9.27 1.34 22.46
CA SER A 52 8.89 1.81 23.80
C SER A 52 9.95 2.72 24.45
N THR A 53 11.21 2.64 24.03
CA THR A 53 12.25 3.59 24.46
C THR A 53 12.08 4.97 23.83
N ASN A 54 11.62 5.03 22.57
CA ASN A 54 11.50 6.26 21.81
C ASN A 54 10.12 6.94 21.93
N PHE A 55 9.08 6.17 22.24
CA PHE A 55 7.70 6.66 22.29
C PHE A 55 6.98 6.13 23.53
N GLU A 56 6.23 7.00 24.20
CA GLU A 56 5.39 6.62 25.33
C GLU A 56 4.04 6.09 24.83
N PHE A 57 3.80 4.78 24.95
CA PHE A 57 2.52 4.16 24.62
C PHE A 57 2.29 2.87 25.41
N LYS A 58 1.00 2.55 25.67
CA LYS A 58 0.61 1.33 26.39
C LYS A 58 0.29 0.20 25.42
N TRP A 59 0.99 -0.93 25.54
CA TRP A 59 0.73 -2.17 24.78
C TRP A 59 -0.61 -2.85 25.12
N THR A 60 -1.42 -2.30 26.03
CA THR A 60 -2.76 -2.80 26.34
C THR A 60 -3.72 -2.64 25.16
N ASN A 61 -3.48 -1.65 24.28
CA ASN A 61 -4.32 -1.44 23.11
C ASN A 61 -4.05 -2.51 22.02
N SER A 62 -5.06 -3.35 21.75
CA SER A 62 -5.03 -4.39 20.72
C SER A 62 -4.88 -3.81 19.30
N GLU A 63 -5.53 -2.68 19.01
CA GLU A 63 -5.45 -2.02 17.69
C GLU A 63 -4.06 -1.50 17.41
N LEU A 64 -3.41 -0.91 18.41
CA LEU A 64 -2.03 -0.44 18.29
C LEU A 64 -1.07 -1.60 18.02
N ARG A 65 -1.22 -2.71 18.74
CA ARG A 65 -0.41 -3.93 18.53
C ARG A 65 -0.59 -4.46 17.12
N LYS A 66 -1.82 -4.52 16.63
CA LYS A 66 -2.15 -4.96 15.27
C LYS A 66 -1.54 -4.02 14.24
N TYR A 67 -1.68 -2.71 14.43
CA TYR A 67 -1.09 -1.69 13.55
C TYR A 67 0.43 -1.83 13.45
N VAL A 68 1.13 -1.94 14.58
CA VAL A 68 2.60 -2.10 14.59
C VAL A 68 3.00 -3.40 13.89
N GLU A 69 2.33 -4.52 14.15
CA GLU A 69 2.62 -5.80 13.49
C GLU A 69 2.40 -5.73 11.97
N GLU A 70 1.29 -5.16 11.52
CA GLU A 70 0.98 -4.96 10.10
C GLU A 70 2.01 -4.04 9.42
N LYS A 71 2.42 -2.97 10.11
CA LYS A 71 3.44 -2.05 9.61
C LYS A 71 4.80 -2.72 9.51
N MET A 72 5.24 -3.47 10.52
CA MET A 72 6.48 -4.25 10.46
C MET A 72 6.44 -5.25 9.29
N ALA A 73 5.35 -6.00 9.14
CA ALA A 73 5.20 -6.96 8.04
C ALA A 73 5.23 -6.30 6.66
N LYS A 74 4.56 -5.14 6.51
CA LYS A 74 4.54 -4.38 5.26
C LYS A 74 5.92 -3.82 4.92
N THR A 75 6.62 -3.26 5.91
CA THR A 75 7.96 -2.72 5.71
C THR A 75 8.96 -3.82 5.36
N PHE A 76 8.93 -4.95 6.06
CA PHE A 76 9.75 -6.12 5.74
C PHE A 76 9.55 -6.59 4.29
N ARG A 77 8.29 -6.71 3.84
CA ARG A 77 7.99 -7.08 2.46
C ARG A 77 8.50 -6.05 1.46
N SER A 78 8.23 -4.77 1.70
CA SER A 78 8.65 -3.66 0.84
C SER A 78 10.18 -3.61 0.69
N TRP A 79 10.90 -3.85 1.78
CA TRP A 79 12.35 -3.88 1.79
C TRP A 79 12.92 -5.07 1.03
N ARG A 80 12.45 -6.30 1.30
CA ARG A 80 12.84 -7.49 0.52
C ARG A 80 12.60 -7.29 -0.96
N ASN A 81 11.52 -6.61 -1.30
CA ASN A 81 11.27 -6.30 -2.68
C ASN A 81 12.34 -5.37 -3.29
N LYS A 82 12.75 -4.31 -2.59
CA LYS A 82 13.82 -3.43 -3.06
C LYS A 82 15.12 -4.20 -3.24
N LEU A 83 15.44 -5.12 -2.32
CA LEU A 83 16.59 -6.02 -2.42
C LEU A 83 16.51 -6.91 -3.67
N TYR A 84 15.36 -7.52 -3.93
CA TYR A 84 15.13 -8.30 -5.15
C TYR A 84 15.22 -7.43 -6.41
N GLY A 85 14.73 -6.19 -6.36
CA GLY A 85 14.84 -5.22 -7.45
C GLY A 85 16.30 -4.90 -7.80
N HIS A 86 17.19 -4.85 -6.81
CA HIS A 86 18.64 -4.73 -7.03
C HIS A 86 19.23 -5.99 -7.67
N PHE A 87 18.98 -7.16 -7.08
CA PHE A 87 19.43 -8.44 -7.62
C PHE A 87 19.00 -8.64 -9.08
N LYS A 88 17.75 -8.31 -9.41
CA LYS A 88 17.18 -8.46 -10.75
C LYS A 88 17.95 -7.69 -11.83
N LYS A 89 18.61 -6.58 -11.50
CA LYS A 89 19.44 -5.82 -12.46
C LYS A 89 20.66 -6.62 -12.92
N HIS A 90 21.18 -7.47 -12.04
CA HIS A 90 22.39 -8.28 -12.27
C HIS A 90 22.08 -9.78 -12.41
N ALA A 91 20.81 -10.15 -12.58
CA ALA A 91 20.38 -11.55 -12.62
C ALA A 91 20.91 -12.36 -13.82
N HIS A 92 21.60 -11.72 -14.77
CA HIS A 92 22.30 -12.42 -15.85
C HIS A 92 23.61 -13.06 -15.37
N ASP A 93 24.30 -12.43 -14.41
CA ASP A 93 25.58 -12.87 -13.85
C ASP A 93 25.43 -13.08 -12.34
N LEU A 94 25.15 -14.33 -11.92
CA LEU A 94 24.89 -14.67 -10.51
C LEU A 94 26.07 -14.34 -9.60
N GLU A 95 27.29 -14.68 -10.03
CA GLU A 95 28.52 -14.42 -9.28
C GLU A 95 28.73 -12.92 -9.05
N TYR A 96 28.48 -12.11 -10.09
CA TYR A 96 28.53 -10.65 -9.97
C TYR A 96 27.44 -10.13 -9.02
N ALA A 97 26.21 -10.64 -9.14
CA ALA A 97 25.11 -10.22 -8.28
C ALA A 97 25.35 -10.54 -6.80
N GLN A 98 26.01 -11.66 -6.50
CA GLN A 98 26.41 -12.05 -5.14
C GLN A 98 27.55 -11.16 -4.60
N ALA A 99 28.57 -10.90 -5.42
CA ALA A 99 29.69 -10.04 -5.02
C ALA A 99 29.31 -8.57 -4.79
N HIS A 100 28.17 -8.13 -5.37
CA HIS A 100 27.73 -6.73 -5.31
C HIS A 100 26.39 -6.56 -4.57
N PRO A 101 26.40 -6.60 -3.22
CA PRO A 101 25.22 -6.28 -2.43
C PRO A 101 24.74 -4.83 -2.70
N PRO A 102 23.46 -4.54 -2.40
CA PRO A 102 22.90 -3.21 -2.62
C PRO A 102 23.58 -2.14 -1.75
N GLU A 103 23.40 -0.88 -2.13
CA GLU A 103 23.96 0.29 -1.42
C GLU A 103 23.74 0.23 0.10
N GLU A 104 24.70 0.79 0.86
CA GLU A 104 24.70 0.85 2.33
C GLU A 104 23.37 1.36 2.91
N LYS A 105 22.70 2.29 2.24
CA LYS A 105 21.39 2.81 2.67
C LYS A 105 20.30 1.74 2.71
N LEU A 106 20.36 0.75 1.82
CA LEU A 106 19.38 -0.34 1.72
C LEU A 106 19.82 -1.60 2.48
N TRP A 107 21.12 -1.88 2.46
CA TRP A 107 21.71 -3.08 3.06
C TRP A 107 22.11 -2.89 4.53
N GLY A 108 22.63 -1.72 4.88
CA GLY A 108 23.17 -1.39 6.20
C GLY A 108 24.45 -2.15 6.52
N GLU A 109 24.72 -2.29 7.82
CA GLU A 109 25.90 -2.97 8.39
C GLU A 109 25.76 -4.51 8.43
N ARG A 110 25.17 -5.11 7.39
CA ARG A 110 24.84 -6.55 7.41
C ARG A 110 25.86 -7.41 6.68
N SER A 111 25.93 -8.66 7.10
CA SER A 111 26.93 -9.61 6.62
C SER A 111 26.65 -10.01 5.18
N ILE A 112 27.71 -10.09 4.37
CA ILE A 112 27.64 -10.54 2.98
C ILE A 112 27.01 -11.94 2.87
N ASN A 113 27.23 -12.81 3.87
CA ASN A 113 26.65 -14.15 3.91
C ASN A 113 25.11 -14.13 3.88
N GLU A 114 24.46 -13.13 4.50
CA GLU A 114 23.00 -13.00 4.45
C GLU A 114 22.52 -12.60 3.04
N TRP A 115 23.36 -11.89 2.28
CA TRP A 115 23.07 -11.52 0.89
C TRP A 115 23.21 -12.73 -0.04
N GLU A 116 24.31 -13.47 0.09
CA GLU A 116 24.55 -14.71 -0.65
C GLU A 116 23.40 -15.70 -0.45
N TRP A 117 22.97 -15.91 0.79
CA TRP A 117 21.82 -16.74 1.11
C TRP A 117 20.54 -16.28 0.39
N LEU A 118 20.28 -14.97 0.32
CA LEU A 118 19.10 -14.45 -0.40
C LEU A 118 19.18 -14.77 -1.91
N CYS A 119 20.35 -14.59 -2.51
CA CYS A 119 20.60 -14.89 -3.92
C CYS A 119 20.39 -16.37 -4.23
N ASP A 120 20.97 -17.25 -3.42
CA ASP A 120 20.96 -18.70 -3.65
C ASP A 120 19.62 -19.34 -3.29
N GLU A 121 19.15 -19.12 -2.06
CA GLU A 121 18.02 -19.88 -1.52
C GLU A 121 16.66 -19.28 -1.87
N LEU A 122 16.58 -17.96 -2.04
CA LEU A 122 15.31 -17.28 -2.29
C LEU A 122 15.12 -16.89 -3.74
N TYR A 123 16.08 -16.14 -4.31
CA TYR A 123 15.89 -15.55 -5.64
C TYR A 123 16.07 -16.55 -6.77
N THR A 124 16.92 -17.57 -6.58
CA THR A 124 17.10 -18.67 -7.54
C THR A 124 16.01 -19.74 -7.42
N ASN A 125 15.24 -19.75 -6.31
CA ASN A 125 14.18 -20.72 -6.10
C ASN A 125 13.08 -20.63 -7.18
N GLU A 126 12.87 -21.72 -7.90
CA GLU A 126 11.95 -21.75 -9.04
C GLU A 126 10.50 -21.37 -8.65
N ALA A 127 10.03 -21.82 -7.49
CA ALA A 127 8.69 -21.48 -6.99
C ALA A 127 8.56 -19.99 -6.62
N TYR A 128 9.64 -19.35 -6.17
CA TYR A 128 9.66 -17.92 -5.95
C TYR A 128 9.61 -17.14 -7.27
N VAL A 129 10.47 -17.51 -8.23
CA VAL A 129 10.53 -16.88 -9.56
C VAL A 129 9.19 -17.02 -10.29
N LYS A 130 8.58 -18.21 -10.31
CA LYS A 130 7.26 -18.46 -10.93
C LYS A 130 6.18 -17.55 -10.33
N ARG A 131 6.11 -17.45 -8.99
CA ARG A 131 5.15 -16.55 -8.32
C ARG A 131 5.40 -15.09 -8.65
N CYS A 132 6.66 -14.66 -8.70
CA CYS A 132 7.03 -13.31 -9.10
C CYS A 132 6.59 -13.00 -10.54
N LYS A 133 6.82 -13.91 -11.49
CA LYS A 133 6.38 -13.78 -12.89
C LYS A 133 4.86 -13.66 -12.99
N ILE A 134 4.11 -14.61 -12.42
CA ILE A 134 2.64 -14.58 -12.39
C ILE A 134 2.11 -13.28 -11.79
N ASN A 135 2.69 -12.80 -10.69
CA ASN A 135 2.27 -11.55 -10.06
C ASN A 135 2.58 -10.32 -10.91
N ALA A 136 3.67 -10.31 -11.66
CA ALA A 136 4.01 -9.26 -12.61
C ALA A 136 3.02 -9.27 -13.78
N ASP A 137 2.75 -10.45 -14.35
CA ASP A 137 1.80 -10.63 -15.45
C ASP A 137 0.39 -10.20 -15.02
N ASN A 138 -0.07 -10.64 -13.85
CA ASN A 138 -1.36 -10.23 -13.28
C ASN A 138 -1.48 -8.71 -13.09
N ARG A 139 -0.36 -8.01 -12.84
CA ARG A 139 -0.36 -6.53 -12.73
C ARG A 139 -0.35 -5.88 -14.11
N ASN A 140 0.37 -6.45 -15.07
CA ASN A 140 0.40 -5.97 -16.46
C ASN A 140 -0.95 -6.18 -17.15
N MET A 141 -1.67 -7.25 -16.82
CA MET A 141 -3.02 -7.54 -17.31
C MET A 141 -4.10 -6.65 -16.67
N LYS A 142 -3.77 -5.77 -15.71
CA LYS A 142 -4.75 -4.82 -15.20
C LYS A 142 -5.00 -3.73 -16.24
N GLU A 143 -6.19 -3.78 -16.83
CA GLU A 143 -6.70 -2.80 -17.79
C GLU A 143 -6.66 -1.36 -17.26
N TYR A 144 -6.82 -1.17 -15.95
CA TYR A 144 -6.79 0.15 -15.33
C TYR A 144 -5.84 0.21 -14.12
N ASN A 145 -4.98 1.23 -14.10
CA ASN A 145 -4.17 1.53 -12.93
C ASN A 145 -5.00 2.30 -11.90
N GLN A 146 -5.40 1.65 -10.81
CA GLN A 146 -6.15 2.30 -9.75
C GLN A 146 -5.25 3.25 -8.94
N CYS A 147 -5.41 4.56 -9.14
CA CYS A 147 -4.76 5.58 -8.33
C CYS A 147 -5.57 5.81 -7.03
N GLY A 148 -5.14 5.16 -5.94
CA GLY A 148 -5.25 5.71 -4.59
C GLY A 148 -6.61 6.24 -4.10
N GLY A 149 -7.72 5.55 -4.38
CA GLY A 149 -8.99 5.77 -3.67
C GLY A 149 -10.12 6.43 -4.45
N SER A 150 -9.87 6.89 -5.69
CA SER A 150 -10.95 7.28 -6.62
C SER A 150 -11.40 6.07 -7.46
N ARG A 151 -12.71 5.95 -7.70
CA ARG A 151 -13.22 4.93 -8.64
C ARG A 151 -12.59 5.20 -10.01
N PRO A 152 -12.12 4.16 -10.74
CA PRO A 152 -11.73 4.31 -12.14
C PRO A 152 -12.83 5.07 -12.89
N TYR A 153 -12.46 6.04 -13.74
CA TYR A 153 -13.44 6.82 -14.51
C TYR A 153 -14.52 5.95 -15.20
N PRO A 154 -14.20 4.78 -15.80
CA PRO A 154 -15.23 3.87 -16.33
C PRO A 154 -16.23 3.38 -15.27
N LYS A 155 -15.77 3.01 -14.08
CA LYS A 155 -16.64 2.61 -12.96
C LYS A 155 -17.43 3.77 -12.37
N TYR A 156 -16.89 4.99 -12.44
CA TYR A 156 -17.62 6.21 -12.11
C TYR A 156 -18.76 6.42 -13.12
N MET A 157 -18.48 6.32 -14.42
CA MET A 157 -19.47 6.45 -15.48
C MET A 157 -20.56 5.37 -15.42
N GLU A 158 -20.19 4.11 -15.19
CA GLU A 158 -21.15 3.02 -14.97
C GLU A 158 -22.05 3.26 -13.75
N ALA A 159 -21.48 3.76 -12.65
CA ALA A 159 -22.27 4.07 -11.45
C ALA A 159 -23.23 5.24 -11.69
N GLN A 160 -22.78 6.29 -12.40
CA GLN A 160 -23.60 7.43 -12.80
C GLN A 160 -24.74 6.98 -13.73
N LEU A 161 -24.46 6.11 -14.70
CA LEU A 161 -25.48 5.54 -15.58
C LEU A 161 -26.49 4.71 -14.78
N LYS A 162 -26.04 3.81 -13.89
CA LYS A 162 -26.94 3.01 -13.04
C LYS A 162 -27.83 3.87 -12.15
N LEU A 163 -27.32 4.99 -11.62
CA LEU A 163 -28.12 5.96 -10.87
C LEU A 163 -29.16 6.65 -11.75
N LYS A 164 -28.78 7.10 -12.96
CA LYS A 164 -29.73 7.68 -13.93
C LYS A 164 -30.83 6.69 -14.29
N PHE A 165 -30.51 5.43 -14.60
CA PHE A 165 -31.50 4.39 -14.89
C PHE A 165 -32.43 4.13 -13.69
N HIS A 166 -31.91 4.15 -12.46
CA HIS A 166 -32.73 3.97 -11.26
C HIS A 166 -33.66 5.18 -11.00
N ASP A 167 -33.17 6.40 -11.24
CA ASP A 167 -33.98 7.62 -11.14
C ASP A 167 -35.04 7.70 -12.24
N ASP A 168 -34.71 7.33 -13.48
CA ASP A 168 -35.67 7.26 -14.58
C ASP A 168 -36.75 6.21 -14.30
N ARG A 169 -36.38 5.05 -13.72
CA ARG A 169 -37.36 4.05 -13.28
C ARG A 169 -38.27 4.58 -12.18
N ARG A 170 -37.73 5.31 -11.19
CA ARG A 170 -38.54 5.97 -10.15
C ARG A 170 -39.52 6.97 -10.76
N ARG A 171 -39.06 7.82 -11.69
CA ARG A 171 -39.90 8.83 -12.37
C ARG A 171 -41.05 8.21 -13.16
N LEU A 172 -40.82 7.09 -13.83
CA LEU A 172 -41.86 6.36 -14.57
C LEU A 172 -42.91 5.73 -13.63
N THR A 173 -42.51 5.32 -12.43
CA THR A 173 -43.43 4.71 -11.44
C THR A 173 -44.20 5.73 -10.59
N THR A 174 -43.76 6.98 -10.52
CA THR A 174 -44.42 8.06 -9.76
C THR A 174 -45.17 9.05 -10.64
N ALA A 175 -45.39 8.75 -11.92
CA ALA A 175 -46.22 9.59 -12.79
C ALA A 175 -47.67 9.61 -12.24
N PRO A 176 -48.20 10.78 -11.83
CA PRO A 176 -49.57 10.86 -11.34
C PRO A 176 -50.55 10.55 -12.49
N PRO A 177 -51.71 9.93 -12.21
CA PRO A 177 -52.69 9.64 -13.23
C PRO A 177 -53.17 10.94 -13.87
N PHE A 178 -53.12 10.97 -15.20
CA PHE A 178 -53.46 12.10 -16.05
C PHE A 178 -54.84 12.65 -15.67
N SER A 179 -54.86 13.82 -15.04
CA SER A 179 -56.07 14.59 -14.76
C SER A 179 -55.93 15.90 -15.54
N GLY A 180 -56.89 16.16 -16.41
CA GLY A 180 -56.91 17.35 -17.25
C GLY A 180 -57.00 18.63 -16.43
N ASP A 181 -56.86 19.73 -17.17
CA ASP A 181 -57.29 21.08 -16.82
C ASP A 181 -56.20 21.98 -16.24
N GLY A 182 -55.86 23.01 -17.02
CA GLY A 182 -55.47 24.33 -16.47
C GLY A 182 -54.02 24.55 -16.06
N GLU A 183 -53.32 25.31 -16.92
CA GLU A 183 -52.38 26.38 -16.51
C GLU A 183 -51.04 26.00 -15.84
N TRP A 184 -49.92 26.15 -16.57
CA TRP A 184 -48.58 26.26 -15.97
C TRP A 184 -47.74 27.35 -16.65
N ARG A 185 -47.43 28.43 -15.91
CA ARG A 185 -46.42 29.44 -16.29
C ARG A 185 -45.03 29.12 -15.70
N ARG A 186 -44.02 29.47 -16.52
CA ARG A 186 -42.60 29.85 -16.29
C ARG A 186 -41.67 28.91 -15.54
N VAL A 187 -40.59 28.40 -16.16
CA VAL A 187 -39.34 28.97 -16.76
C VAL A 187 -38.17 28.62 -15.84
N ARG A 188 -37.20 27.90 -16.39
CA ARG A 188 -35.89 27.61 -15.78
C ARG A 188 -35.04 28.88 -15.71
N PRO A 189 -33.98 28.88 -14.89
CA PRO A 189 -32.69 29.11 -15.55
C PRO A 189 -31.60 28.13 -15.16
N THR A 190 -30.75 27.96 -16.16
CA THR A 190 -29.44 27.31 -16.22
C THR A 190 -28.42 27.92 -15.27
N SER A 191 -27.51 27.09 -14.74
CA SER A 191 -26.21 27.57 -14.23
C SER A 191 -25.13 26.57 -14.62
N GLU A 192 -24.25 27.03 -15.50
CA GLU A 192 -22.95 26.47 -15.84
C GLU A 192 -22.00 26.62 -14.65
N TYR A 193 -21.12 25.63 -14.42
CA TYR A 193 -19.87 25.86 -13.71
C TYR A 193 -18.72 25.12 -14.40
N VAL A 194 -17.68 25.91 -14.67
CA VAL A 194 -16.45 25.62 -15.39
C VAL A 194 -15.38 25.06 -14.43
N LEU A 195 -14.49 24.25 -14.99
CA LEU A 195 -13.33 23.57 -14.44
C LEU A 195 -12.33 24.46 -13.68
N LEU A 196 -11.68 23.93 -12.65
CA LEU A 196 -10.32 24.31 -12.23
C LEU A 196 -9.49 23.07 -11.88
N GLY A 197 -8.23 23.12 -12.29
CA GLY A 197 -7.37 21.96 -12.52
C GLY A 197 -6.60 21.45 -11.31
N PHE A 198 -5.92 20.32 -11.51
CA PHE A 198 -4.84 19.86 -10.64
C PHE A 198 -3.72 19.20 -11.43
N THR A 199 -2.55 19.39 -10.87
CA THR A 199 -1.18 19.31 -11.38
C THR A 199 -0.69 17.89 -11.70
N GLN A 200 0.25 17.84 -12.65
CA GLN A 200 1.03 16.66 -13.00
C GLN A 200 1.81 16.15 -11.79
N PHE A 201 1.64 14.86 -11.48
CA PHE A 201 2.55 14.13 -10.59
C PHE A 201 3.22 13.03 -11.40
N VAL A 202 4.55 13.11 -11.48
CA VAL A 202 5.43 12.19 -12.19
C VAL A 202 5.64 10.98 -11.28
N ASP A 203 5.16 9.80 -11.68
CA ASP A 203 5.29 8.59 -10.86
C ASP A 203 6.35 7.65 -11.45
N THR A 204 7.41 7.47 -10.67
CA THR A 204 8.56 6.61 -10.98
C THR A 204 8.18 5.17 -10.67
N LYS A 205 7.92 4.37 -11.71
CA LYS A 205 7.67 2.93 -11.58
C LYS A 205 8.93 2.21 -11.10
N GLN A 206 9.01 1.89 -9.81
CA GLN A 206 9.86 0.79 -9.33
C GLN A 206 9.06 -0.52 -9.27
N LEU A 207 9.56 -1.50 -10.00
CA LEU A 207 9.04 -2.86 -10.11
C LEU A 207 9.16 -3.57 -8.75
N SER A 208 8.08 -4.22 -8.32
CA SER A 208 8.05 -4.97 -7.06
C SER A 208 7.50 -6.39 -7.20
N CYS A 209 8.17 -7.40 -6.64
CA CYS A 209 7.51 -8.57 -6.04
C CYS A 209 6.93 -8.17 -4.66
#